data_AF-A0A382MLY7-F1
#
_entry.id   AF-A0A382MLY7-F1
#
_cell.length_a   1.000
_cell.length_b   1.000
_cell.length_c   1.000
_cell.angle_alpha   90.00
_cell.angle_beta   90.00
_cell.angle_gamma   90.00
#
_symmetry.space_group_name_H-M   'P 1'
#
loop_
_entity.id
_entity.type
_entity.pdbx_description
1 polymer ?
#
loop_
_entity_poly.entity_id
_entity_poly.type
_entity_poly.pdbx_seq_one_letter_code
_entity_poly.pdbx_strand_id
1 'polypeptide(L)' 'MNLILFGPPGAGKGTQSTLICKEFNLIQISTGDLLRSEIKKKTNLGKKIDLIINKGSLVPDNIVSKLLID' A
#
# COMPACT_ATOMS: atom_id res chain seq x y z
N MET A 1 0.09 -8.89 17.41
CA MET A 1 1.31 -9.21 16.65
C MET A 1 1.37 -8.27 15.46
N ASN A 2 2.53 -7.66 15.19
CA ASN A 2 2.70 -6.74 14.05
C ASN A 2 3.68 -7.38 13.07
N LEU A 3 3.26 -7.56 11.82
CA LEU A 3 4.02 -8.24 10.78
C LEU A 3 4.24 -7.31 9.60
N ILE A 4 5.43 -7.38 8.99
CA ILE A 4 5.72 -6.71 7.73
C ILE A 4 6.10 -7.79 6.71
N LEU A 5 5.43 -7.80 5.55
CA LEU A 5 5.65 -8.77 4.50
C LEU A 5 6.27 -8.12 3.26
N PHE A 6 7.53 -8.45 2.97
CA PHE A 6 8.29 -7.93 1.84
C PHE A 6 8.52 -9.00 0.77
N GLY A 7 8.79 -8.56 -0.47
CA GLY A 7 9.05 -9.43 -1.62
C GLY A 7 8.71 -8.77 -2.96
N PRO A 8 9.25 -9.26 -4.08
CA PRO A 8 9.06 -8.64 -5.40
C PRO A 8 7.60 -8.68 -5.88
N PRO A 9 7.22 -7.89 -6.89
CA PRO A 9 5.93 -8.02 -7.58
C PRO A 9 5.71 -9.46 -8.04
N GLY A 10 4.49 -10.00 -7.90
CA GLY A 10 4.17 -11.38 -8.29
C GLY A 10 4.57 -12.47 -7.29
N ALA A 11 5.33 -12.16 -6.22
CA ALA A 11 5.78 -13.16 -5.23
C ALA A 11 4.69 -13.75 -4.31
N GLY A 12 3.41 -13.50 -4.57
CA GLY A 12 2.32 -14.07 -3.76
C GLY A 12 2.08 -13.42 -2.39
N LYS A 13 2.68 -12.25 -2.10
CA LYS A 13 2.52 -11.54 -0.82
C LYS A 13 1.07 -11.35 -0.40
N GLY A 14 0.21 -10.90 -1.32
CA GLY A 14 -1.20 -10.66 -1.04
C GLY A 14 -1.93 -11.93 -0.61
N THR A 15 -1.67 -13.05 -1.30
CA THR A 15 -2.21 -14.36 -0.93
C THR A 15 -1.78 -14.78 0.46
N GLN A 16 -0.48 -14.66 0.77
CA GLN A 16 0.07 -15.04 2.07
C GLN A 16 -0.45 -14.13 3.19
N SER A 17 -0.52 -12.81 2.99
CA SER A 17 -1.06 -11.90 4.00
C SER A 17 -2.51 -12.18 4.33
N THR A 18 -3.35 -12.54 3.34
CA THR A 18 -4.75 -12.91 3.57
C THR A 18 -4.86 -14.16 4.45
N LEU A 19 -4.05 -15.18 4.19
CA LEU A 19 -4.03 -16.42 4.99
C LEU A 19 -3.58 -16.14 6.43
N ILE A 20 -2.49 -15.37 6.60
CA ILE A 20 -1.96 -14.98 7.92
C ILE A 20 -3.00 -14.16 8.71
N CYS A 21 -3.66 -13.20 8.05
CA CYS A 21 -4.67 -12.38 8.72
C CYS A 21 -5.87 -13.20 9.19
N LYS A 22 -6.31 -14.18 8.38
CA LYS A 22 -7.41 -15.08 8.76
C LYS A 22 -7.04 -15.97 9.94
N GLU A 23 -5.84 -16.55 9.94
CA GLU A 23 -5.39 -17.49 10.99
C GLU A 23 -5.19 -16.78 12.34
N PHE A 24 -4.59 -15.60 12.32
CA PHE A 24 -4.20 -14.88 13.55
C PHE A 24 -5.16 -13.73 13.92
N ASN A 25 -6.31 -13.62 13.24
CA ASN A 25 -7.28 -12.54 13.40
C ASN A 25 -6.64 -11.14 13.34
N LEU A 26 -5.84 -10.90 12.28
CA LEU A 26 -5.14 -9.63 12.05
C LEU A 26 -5.83 -8.82 10.95
N ILE A 27 -5.55 -7.52 10.95
CA ILE A 27 -5.98 -6.59 9.89
C ILE A 27 -4.83 -6.43 8.90
N GLN A 28 -5.13 -6.60 7.61
CA GLN A 28 -4.17 -6.34 6.55
C GLN A 28 -4.12 -4.84 6.22
N ILE A 29 -2.92 -4.26 6.29
CA ILE A 29 -2.64 -2.91 5.79
C ILE A 29 -1.76 -3.02 4.55
N SER A 30 -2.25 -2.51 3.41
CA SER A 30 -1.55 -2.55 2.12
C SER A 30 -1.30 -1.12 1.63
N THR A 31 -0.05 -0.66 1.72
CA THR A 31 0.35 0.66 1.20
C THR A 31 0.09 0.78 -0.30
N GLY A 32 0.23 -0.32 -1.05
CA GLY A 32 -0.10 -0.37 -2.46
C GLY A 32 -1.58 -0.10 -2.75
N ASP A 33 -2.49 -0.66 -1.95
CA ASP A 33 -3.93 -0.45 -2.14
C ASP A 33 -4.37 0.92 -1.64
N LEU A 34 -3.77 1.41 -0.55
CA LEU A 34 -3.96 2.78 -0.06
C LEU A 34 -3.61 3.81 -1.14
N LEU A 35 -2.43 3.69 -1.75
CA LEU A 35 -1.98 4.59 -2.81
C LEU A 35 -2.88 4.48 -4.06
N ARG A 36 -3.23 3.27 -4.49
CA ARG A 36 -4.15 3.08 -5.62
C ARG A 36 -5.54 3.66 -5.36
N SER A 37 -6.04 3.55 -4.13
CA SER A 37 -7.31 4.15 -3.73
C SER A 37 -7.25 5.67 -3.83
N GLU A 38 -6.15 6.29 -3.37
CA GLU A 38 -5.97 7.74 -3.45
C GLU A 38 -5.86 8.23 -4.91
N ILE A 39 -5.20 7.48 -5.79
CA ILE A 39 -5.16 7.76 -7.23
C ILE A 39 -6.58 7.76 -7.83
N LYS A 40 -7.42 6.79 -7.46
CA LYS A 40 -8.80 6.69 -7.96
C LYS A 40 -9.68 7.89 -7.57
N LYS A 41 -9.37 8.60 -6.47
CA LYS A 41 -10.08 9.82 -6.07
C LYS A 41 -9.83 11.01 -7.00
N LYS A 42 -8.83 10.93 -7.90
CA LYS A 42 -8.47 11.98 -8.88
C LYS A 42 -8.18 13.36 -8.27
N THR A 43 -7.80 13.41 -6.99
CA THR A 43 -7.38 14.62 -6.29
C THR A 43 -6.03 15.11 -6.81
N ASN A 44 -5.63 16.34 -6.48
CA ASN A 44 -4.27 16.81 -6.79
C ASN A 44 -3.19 15.92 -6.15
N LEU A 45 -3.46 15.36 -4.97
CA LEU A 45 -2.58 14.40 -4.31
C LEU A 45 -2.53 13.09 -5.10
N GLY A 46 -3.69 12.51 -5.45
CA GLY A 46 -3.77 11.28 -6.25
C GLY A 46 -3.03 11.38 -7.58
N LYS A 47 -3.15 12.51 -8.30
CA LYS A 47 -2.41 12.75 -9.55
C LYS A 47 -0.90 12.82 -9.34
N LYS A 48 -0.43 13.42 -8.24
CA LYS A 48 1.00 13.46 -7.89
C LYS A 48 1.54 12.06 -7.58
N ILE A 49 0.78 11.27 -6.82
CA ILE A 49 1.14 9.89 -6.48
C ILE A 49 1.24 9.03 -7.76
N ASP A 50 0.25 9.14 -8.65
CA ASP A 50 0.21 8.42 -9.93
C ASP A 50 1.45 8.71 -10.79
N LEU A 51 1.83 9.99 -10.91
CA LEU A 51 3.03 10.39 -11.65
C LEU A 51 4.33 9.80 -11.08
N ILE A 52 4.45 9.69 -9.75
CA ILE A 52 5.64 9.12 -9.10
C ILE A 52 5.73 7.62 -9.35
N ILE A 53 4.62 6.90 -9.17
CA ILE A 53 4.55 5.44 -9.35
C ILE A 53 4.77 5.06 -10.82
N ASN A 54 4.18 5.78 -11.77
CA ASN A 54 4.36 5.52 -13.20
C ASN A 54 5.80 5.77 -13.68
N LYS A 55 6.59 6.57 -12.94
CA LYS A 55 8.03 6.74 -13.16
C LYS A 55 8.89 5.65 -12.49
N GLY A 56 8.28 4.67 -11.83
CA GLY A 56 8.99 3.63 -11.07
C GLY A 56 9.68 4.16 -9.81
N SER A 57 9.33 5.37 -9.36
CA SER A 57 9.91 5.99 -8.17
C SER A 57 9.12 5.65 -6.92
N LEU A 58 9.78 5.69 -5.76
CA LEU A 58 9.13 5.51 -4.46
C LEU A 58 8.32 6.77 -4.10
N VAL A 59 7.11 6.56 -3.58
CA VAL A 59 6.30 7.64 -3.02
C VAL A 59 6.95 8.09 -1.70
N PRO A 60 7.18 9.41 -1.49
CA PRO A 60 7.78 9.92 -0.27
C PRO A 60 7.07 9.47 1.01
N ASP A 61 7.84 9.12 2.03
CA ASP A 61 7.34 8.59 3.31
C ASP A 61 6.33 9.51 3.98
N ASN A 62 6.55 10.83 3.93
CA ASN A 62 5.61 11.80 4.51
C ASN A 62 4.19 11.73 3.90
N ILE A 63 4.09 11.40 2.61
CA ILE A 63 2.79 11.21 1.94
C ILE A 63 2.16 9.91 2.41
N VAL A 64 2.95 8.82 2.48
CA VAL A 64 2.47 7.51 2.91
C VAL A 64 2.01 7.54 4.37
N SER A 65 2.80 8.14 5.27
CA SER A 65 2.44 8.30 6.68
C SER A 65 1.16 9.10 6.87
N LYS A 66 0.98 10.17 6.09
CA LYS A 66 -0.28 10.95 6.14
C LYS A 66 -1.49 10.09 5.79
N LEU A 67 -1.40 9.33 4.70
CA LEU A 67 -2.49 8.45 4.26
C LEU A 67 -2.77 7.27 5.21
N LEU A 68 -1.80 6.89 6.06
CA LEU A 68 -1.96 5.82 7.04
C LEU A 68 -2.59 6.28 8.36
N ILE A 69 -2.46 7.57 8.69
CA ILE A 69 -2.94 8.17 9.94
C ILE A 69 -4.35 8.75 9.77
N ASP A 70 -4.68 9.23 8.57
CA ASP A 70 -6.01 9.74 8.17
C ASP A 70 -7.04 8.61 7.97
#